data_AF-A0A7L3KRH9-F1
#
_entry.id   AF-A0A7L3KRH9-F1
#
_cell.length_a   1.000
_cell.length_b   1.000
_cell.length_c   1.000
_cell.angle_alpha   90.00
_cell.angle_beta   90.00
_cell.angle_gamma   90.00
#
_symmetry.space_group_name_H-M   'P 1'
#
loop_
_entity.id
_entity.type
_entity.pdbx_description
1 polymer ?
#
loop_
_entity_poly.entity_id
_entity_poly.type
_entity_poly.pdbx_seq_one_letter_code
_entity_poly.pdbx_strand_id
1 'polypeptide(L)' 'AQCLLCYTCKEPTDISKCKTVKVCPREATVCTTTLHSVETGYPFFGNITVTRACEEECLAYDGIGASKPKSCCYTDLC' A
#
# COMPACT_ATOMS: atom_id res chain seq x y z
N ALA A 1 -17.82 -3.81 -17.16
CA ALA A 1 -17.17 -3.36 -15.91
C ALA A 1 -15.76 -3.91 -15.92
N GLN A 2 -14.76 -3.03 -15.90
CA GLN A 2 -13.35 -3.40 -15.87
C GLN A 2 -12.92 -3.47 -14.41
N CYS A 3 -12.28 -4.56 -13.98
CA CYS A 3 -11.78 -4.71 -12.62
C CYS A 3 -10.40 -4.08 -12.51
N LEU A 4 -10.14 -3.35 -11.42
CA LEU A 4 -8.85 -2.73 -11.12
C LEU A 4 -7.77 -3.81 -10.91
N LEU A 5 -6.56 -3.57 -11.39
CA LEU A 5 -5.37 -4.36 -11.10
C LEU A 5 -4.47 -3.60 -10.12
N CYS A 6 -4.11 -4.24 -9.00
CA CYS A 6 -3.21 -3.64 -8.01
C CYS A 6 -2.00 -4.53 -7.77
N TYR A 7 -0.89 -3.92 -7.34
CA TYR A 7 0.15 -4.67 -6.64
C TYR A 7 -0.34 -5.06 -5.24
N THR A 8 -0.05 -6.29 -4.82
CA THR A 8 -0.48 -6.81 -3.52
C THR A 8 0.62 -7.61 -2.82
N CYS A 9 0.63 -7.59 -1.49
CA CYS A 9 1.42 -8.50 -0.67
C CYS A 9 0.74 -8.67 0.69
N LYS A 10 0.67 -9.91 1.20
CA LYS A 10 -0.08 -10.25 2.41
C LYS A 10 0.63 -9.85 3.70
N GLU A 11 1.97 -9.89 3.69
CA GLU A 11 2.82 -9.61 4.84
C GLU A 11 3.66 -8.36 4.55
N PRO A 12 4.08 -7.60 5.58
CA PRO A 12 5.00 -6.47 5.40
C PRO A 12 6.26 -6.92 4.67
N THR A 13 6.37 -6.51 3.41
CA THR A 13 7.42 -6.95 2.50
C THR A 13 8.19 -5.73 2.01
N ASP A 14 9.47 -5.88 1.71
CA ASP A 14 10.26 -4.83 1.05
C ASP A 14 9.51 -4.26 -0.16
N ILE A 15 9.49 -2.93 -0.29
CA ILE A 15 8.77 -2.23 -1.36
C ILE A 15 9.16 -2.72 -2.77
N SER A 16 10.42 -3.13 -2.95
CA SER A 16 10.93 -3.62 -4.23
C SER A 16 10.33 -4.97 -4.60
N LYS A 17 9.93 -5.76 -3.58
CA LYS A 17 9.39 -7.12 -3.70
C LYS A 17 7.86 -7.16 -3.63
N CYS A 18 7.18 -6.18 -3.04
CA CYS A 18 5.71 -6.11 -2.98
C CYS A 18 5.09 -5.67 -4.33
N LYS A 19 5.23 -6.52 -5.35
CA LYS A 19 4.79 -6.26 -6.73
C LYS A 19 3.94 -7.40 -7.32
N THR A 20 3.29 -8.20 -6.48
CA THR A 20 2.42 -9.27 -6.99
C THR A 20 1.16 -8.67 -7.58
N VAL A 21 1.03 -8.75 -8.91
CA VAL A 21 -0.16 -8.27 -9.62
C VAL A 21 -1.37 -9.13 -9.26
N LYS A 22 -2.45 -8.49 -8.85
CA LYS A 22 -3.72 -9.15 -8.56
C LYS A 22 -4.88 -8.36 -9.13
N VAL A 23 -5.82 -9.07 -9.75
CA VAL A 23 -7.11 -8.50 -10.14
C VAL A 23 -7.95 -8.32 -8.89
N CYS A 24 -8.41 -7.10 -8.65
CA CYS A 24 -9.24 -6.76 -7.50
C CYS A 24 -10.67 -7.29 -7.67
N PRO A 25 -11.37 -7.58 -6.55
CA PRO A 25 -12.80 -7.88 -6.59
C PRO A 25 -13.59 -6.70 -7.15
N ARG A 26 -14.79 -6.95 -7.67
CA ARG A 26 -15.61 -5.94 -8.37
C ARG A 26 -16.02 -4.75 -7.50
N GLU A 27 -16.13 -4.98 -6.19
CA GLU A 27 -16.46 -3.94 -5.20
C GLU A 27 -15.25 -3.05 -4.89
N ALA A 28 -14.02 -3.55 -5.07
CA ALA A 28 -12.81 -2.81 -4.78
C ALA A 28 -12.45 -1.87 -5.93
N THR A 29 -12.45 -0.56 -5.63
CA THR A 29 -12.21 0.50 -6.61
C THR A 29 -10.87 1.22 -6.41
N VAL A 30 -10.12 0.86 -5.36
CA VAL A 30 -8.88 1.55 -4.99
C VAL A 30 -7.78 0.57 -4.58
N CYS A 31 -6.55 0.86 -4.99
CA CYS A 31 -5.36 0.22 -4.47
C CYS A 31 -4.88 0.99 -3.24
N THR A 32 -4.52 0.29 -2.18
CA THR A 32 -3.96 0.89 -0.96
C THR A 32 -2.55 0.41 -0.72
N THR A 33 -1.70 1.31 -0.24
CA THR A 33 -0.34 1.02 0.22
C THR A 33 -0.19 1.53 1.64
N THR A 34 0.08 0.62 2.57
CA THR A 34 0.44 0.97 3.94
C THR A 34 1.95 0.83 4.09
N LEU A 35 2.61 1.93 4.44
CA LEU A 35 4.01 1.94 4.79
C LEU A 35 4.17 1.52 6.25
N HIS A 36 5.00 0.52 6.49
CA HIS A 36 5.42 0.12 7.83
C HIS A 36 6.82 0.71 8.04
N SER A 37 6.83 1.97 8.47
CA SER A 37 8.05 2.66 8.88
C SER A 37 8.51 2.05 10.19
N VAL A 38 9.74 1.52 10.24
CA VAL A 38 10.41 1.29 11.52
C VAL A 38 10.87 2.67 11.97
N GLU A 39 10.24 3.23 13.01
CA GLU A 39 10.61 4.51 13.62
C GLU A 39 12.12 4.56 13.87
N THR A 40 12.87 5.18 12.96
CA THR A 40 14.32 5.34 13.08
C THR A 40 14.60 6.77 12.67
N GLY A 41 15.01 7.60 13.62
CA GLY A 41 15.35 8.99 13.35
C GLY A 41 16.41 9.14 12.26
N TYR A 42 16.63 10.37 11.81
CA TYR A 42 17.64 10.68 10.82
C TYR A 42 19.03 10.13 11.25
N PRO A 43 19.81 9.52 10.34
CA PRO A 43 19.52 9.28 8.92
C PRO A 43 18.74 7.97 8.69
N PHE A 44 17.67 8.05 7.89
CA PHE A 44 16.82 6.90 7.57
C PHE A 44 17.52 5.96 6.56
N PHE A 45 18.15 4.91 7.08
CA PHE A 45 18.73 3.81 6.29
C PHE A 45 18.03 2.46 6.61
N GLY A 46 16.71 2.50 6.82
CA GLY A 46 15.93 1.33 7.22
C GLY A 46 15.16 0.71 6.05
N ASN A 47 15.23 -0.62 5.92
CA ASN A 47 14.40 -1.42 5.01
C ASN A 47 12.92 -1.06 5.18
N ILE A 48 12.37 -0.30 4.23
CA ILE A 48 10.95 0.06 4.24
C ILE A 48 10.12 -1.16 3.84
N THR A 49 9.25 -1.60 4.74
CA THR A 49 8.28 -2.65 4.42
C THR A 49 6.94 -2.02 4.12
N VAL A 50 6.23 -2.59 3.17
CA VAL A 50 4.90 -2.15 2.76
C VAL A 50 3.97 -3.34 2.74
N THR A 51 2.69 -3.06 2.93
CA THR A 51 1.60 -3.95 2.52
C THR A 51 0.75 -3.24 1.49
N ARG A 52 0.42 -3.93 0.41
CA ARG A 52 -0.47 -3.41 -0.63
C ARG A 52 -1.71 -4.29 -0.78
N ALA A 53 -2.87 -3.67 -0.94
CA ALA A 53 -4.16 -4.35 -1.01
C ALA A 53 -5.13 -3.65 -1.98
N CYS A 54 -6.23 -4.34 -2.29
CA CYS A 54 -7.40 -3.76 -2.93
C CYS A 54 -8.43 -3.43 -1.86
N GLU A 55 -9.04 -2.25 -1.91
CA GLU A 55 -10.10 -1.83 -1.00
C GLU A 55 -11.25 -1.17 -1.77
N GLU A 56 -12.42 -1.07 -1.13
CA GLU A 56 -13.63 -0.42 -1.68
C GLU A 56 -13.55 1.10 -1.53
N GLU A 57 -12.94 1.59 -0.45
CA GLU A 57 -12.81 3.00 -0.12
C GLU A 57 -11.37 3.34 0.30
N CYS A 58 -10.94 4.56 0.01
CA CYS A 58 -9.65 5.06 0.47
C CYS A 58 -9.77 5.65 1.88
N LEU A 59 -9.41 4.84 2.88
CA LEU A 59 -9.17 5.33 4.23
C LEU A 59 -7.69 5.69 4.39
N ALA A 60 -7.28 6.80 3.77
CA ALA A 60 -5.92 7.32 3.91
C ALA A 60 -5.69 7.86 5.33
N TYR A 61 -4.50 7.64 5.85
CA TYR A 61 -4.07 8.18 7.13
C TYR A 61 -2.62 8.64 6.97
N ASP A 62 -2.42 9.95 6.94
CA ASP A 62 -1.13 10.61 6.72
C ASP A 62 -0.84 11.67 7.81
N GLY A 63 -1.53 11.57 8.96
CA GLY A 63 -1.38 12.50 10.07
C GLY A 63 0.06 12.59 10.58
N ILE A 64 0.43 13.77 11.09
CA ILE A 64 1.74 13.98 11.72
C ILE A 64 1.85 13.04 12.93
N GLY A 65 2.89 12.18 12.94
CA GLY A 65 3.08 11.13 13.95
C GLY A 65 2.41 9.80 13.63
N ALA A 66 1.86 9.62 12.42
CA ALA A 66 1.37 8.33 11.95
C ALA A 66 2.51 7.31 11.85
N SER A 67 2.45 6.24 12.65
CA SER A 67 3.43 5.15 12.61
C SER A 67 3.29 4.26 11.37
N LYS A 68 2.12 4.31 10.70
CA LYS A 68 1.81 3.50 9.51
C LYS A 68 1.00 4.30 8.50
N PRO A 69 1.64 5.23 7.76
CA PRO A 69 0.91 6.05 6.82
C PRO A 69 0.33 5.19 5.69
N LYS A 70 -0.91 5.47 5.31
CA LYS A 70 -1.65 4.73 4.28
C LYS A 70 -2.01 5.67 3.13
N SER A 71 -1.61 5.27 1.93
CA SER A 71 -1.84 6.00 0.67
C SER A 71 -2.73 5.17 -0.27
N CYS A 72 -3.42 5.85 -1.19
CA CYS A 72 -4.36 5.22 -2.10
C CYS A 72 -4.19 5.72 -3.55
N CYS A 73 -4.61 4.90 -4.50
CA CYS A 73 -4.65 5.25 -5.93
C CYS A 73 -5.73 4.44 -6.67
N TYR A 74 -6.29 5.02 -7.73
CA TYR A 74 -7.47 4.50 -8.44
C TYR A 74 -7.15 4.02 -9.86
N THR A 75 -5.87 3.73 -10.13
CA THR A 75 -5.35 3.36 -11.45
C THR A 75 -4.70 1.99 -11.41
N ASP A 76 -4.74 1.26 -12.53
CA ASP A 76 -4.09 -0.04 -12.63
C ASP A 76 -2.58 0.06 -12.36
N LEU A 77 -2.08 -0.80 -11.48
CA LEU A 77 -0.65 -1.02 -11.19
C LEU A 77 0.12 0.22 -10.71
N CYS A 78 -0.54 1.06 -9.91
CA CYS A 78 0.15 1.86 -8.90
C CYS A 78 0.63 0.96 -7.73
#